data_AF-A0A2P8VW96-F1
#
_entry.id   AF-A0A2P8VW96-F1
#
_cell.length_a   1.000
_cell.length_b   1.000
_cell.length_c   1.000
_cell.angle_alpha   90.00
_cell.angle_beta   90.00
_cell.angle_gamma   90.00
#
_symmetry.space_group_name_H-M   'P 1'
#
loop_
_entity.id
_entity.type
_entity.pdbx_description
1 polymer ?
#
loop_
_entity_poly.entity_id
_entity_poly.type
_entity_poly.pdbx_seq_one_letter_code
_entity_poly.pdbx_strand_id
1 'polypeptide(L)'
;MKTLYEPAVAHGQSAPPTGQVLKGQYAGAYRSDKGKIKGLLLQAGEAEYTIKLPKYLRPMLVRELAPGEFVQVWAYAEDDRWRAINVLPLPECEAETLRQQWEAFSPSPAPSAEAQPKQKRLCIEVCTKGKCYKQGSRQIHSALQDAVDGNPDLSHVSIKATGCMKACKHGPNIRLPNGRMLHSPSPTEALSRVQPRP
;
A
#
# COMPACT_ATOMS: atom_id res chain seq x y z
N MET A 1 -44.17 8.12 48.52
CA MET A 1 -43.58 8.07 47.17
C MET A 1 -42.08 7.89 47.34
N LYS A 2 -41.56 6.69 47.05
CA LYS A 2 -40.17 6.30 47.33
C LYS A 2 -39.24 6.83 46.25
N THR A 3 -38.22 7.55 46.68
CA THR A 3 -37.04 8.00 45.93
C THR A 3 -36.23 6.78 45.46
N LEU A 4 -36.00 6.65 44.16
CA LEU A 4 -35.06 5.66 43.60
C LEU A 4 -33.80 6.40 43.15
N TYR A 5 -32.94 6.69 44.12
CA TYR A 5 -31.52 6.89 43.89
C TYR A 5 -30.84 5.63 44.43
N GLU A 6 -30.60 4.67 43.54
CA GLU A 6 -29.70 3.55 43.83
C GLU A 6 -28.29 3.93 43.33
N PRO A 7 -27.27 3.97 44.20
CA PRO A 7 -25.91 4.07 43.75
C PRO A 7 -25.50 2.71 43.17
N ALA A 8 -25.15 2.71 41.87
CA ALA A 8 -24.57 1.53 41.25
C ALA A 8 -23.26 1.17 41.96
N VAL A 9 -23.24 -0.04 42.51
CA VAL A 9 -22.15 -0.66 43.26
C VAL A 9 -20.90 -0.70 42.39
N ALA A 10 -19.79 -0.18 42.93
CA ALA A 10 -18.48 -0.26 42.33
C ALA A 10 -18.04 -1.72 42.20
N HIS A 11 -17.94 -2.21 40.97
CA HIS A 11 -17.26 -3.47 40.65
C HIS A 11 -15.95 -3.16 39.92
N GLY A 12 -14.85 -3.56 40.57
CA GLY A 12 -13.54 -3.78 39.94
C GLY A 12 -12.87 -2.53 39.38
N GLN A 13 -12.23 -1.74 40.23
CA GLN A 13 -11.21 -0.78 39.78
C GLN A 13 -9.99 -1.55 39.27
N SER A 14 -10.06 -2.03 38.02
CA SER A 14 -8.85 -2.07 37.21
C SER A 14 -8.43 -0.61 36.99
N ALA A 15 -7.15 -0.31 37.17
CA ALA A 15 -6.63 1.02 36.87
C ALA A 15 -7.13 1.42 35.47
N PRO A 16 -7.59 2.68 35.27
CA PRO A 16 -8.08 3.10 33.96
C PRO A 16 -6.99 2.78 32.93
N PRO A 17 -7.34 2.08 31.84
CA PRO A 17 -6.34 1.60 30.91
C PRO A 17 -5.60 2.82 30.35
N THR A 18 -4.28 2.83 30.53
CA THR A 18 -3.45 3.99 30.15
C THR A 18 -3.46 4.10 28.63
N GLY A 19 -4.13 5.14 28.13
CA GLY A 19 -4.15 5.44 26.70
C GLY A 19 -2.74 5.81 26.23
N GLN A 20 -2.33 5.20 25.13
CA GLN A 20 -1.06 5.46 24.45
C GLN A 20 -1.32 5.90 23.01
N VAL A 21 -0.38 6.66 22.45
CA VAL A 21 -0.43 7.05 21.03
C VAL A 21 0.46 6.11 20.25
N LEU A 22 -0.16 5.25 19.45
CA LEU A 22 0.55 4.40 18.49
C LEU A 22 0.69 5.17 17.18
N LYS A 23 1.90 5.22 16.63
CA LYS A 23 2.19 5.86 15.35
C LYS A 23 2.68 4.81 14.36
N GLY A 24 2.21 4.88 13.12
CA GLY A 24 2.56 3.88 12.13
C GLY A 24 1.83 4.04 10.82
N GLN A 25 2.03 3.10 9.90
CA GLN A 25 1.36 3.07 8.62
C GLN A 25 0.09 2.24 8.70
N TYR A 26 -0.98 2.75 8.09
CA TYR A 26 -2.19 1.97 7.89
C TYR A 26 -1.93 0.85 6.88
N ALA A 27 -1.88 -0.40 7.34
CA ALA A 27 -1.62 -1.56 6.47
C ALA A 27 -2.91 -2.07 5.80
N GLY A 28 -4.05 -1.96 6.48
CA GLY A 28 -5.33 -2.40 5.93
C GLY A 28 -6.46 -2.52 6.95
N ALA A 29 -7.66 -2.85 6.50
CA ALA A 29 -8.83 -2.96 7.36
C ALA A 29 -8.90 -4.31 8.08
N TYR A 30 -9.02 -4.28 9.41
CA TYR A 30 -9.38 -5.47 10.20
C TYR A 30 -10.89 -5.74 10.07
N ARG A 31 -11.24 -6.93 9.59
CA ARG A 31 -12.63 -7.33 9.28
C ARG A 31 -13.09 -8.49 10.14
N SER A 32 -14.40 -8.59 10.34
CA SER A 32 -15.06 -9.79 10.90
C SER A 32 -15.15 -10.90 9.87
N ASP A 33 -15.46 -12.12 10.32
CA ASP A 33 -15.77 -13.27 9.45
C ASP A 33 -16.90 -12.99 8.44
N LYS A 34 -17.84 -12.10 8.78
CA LYS A 34 -18.91 -11.61 7.89
C LYS A 34 -18.51 -10.44 6.98
N GLY A 35 -17.22 -10.16 6.84
CA GLY A 35 -16.66 -9.09 6.00
C GLY A 35 -16.78 -7.65 6.53
N LYS A 36 -17.51 -7.42 7.63
CA LYS A 36 -17.69 -6.08 8.24
C LYS A 36 -16.39 -5.55 8.82
N ILE A 37 -16.09 -4.28 8.56
CA ILE A 37 -14.91 -3.62 9.13
C ILE A 37 -15.12 -3.45 10.63
N LYS A 38 -14.12 -3.89 11.40
CA LYS A 38 -14.05 -3.81 12.85
C LYS A 38 -12.92 -2.90 13.33
N GLY A 39 -11.93 -2.65 12.49
CA GLY A 39 -10.73 -1.92 12.89
C GLY A 39 -9.74 -1.72 11.75
N LEU A 40 -8.49 -1.46 12.13
CA LEU A 40 -7.36 -1.33 11.23
C LEU A 40 -6.18 -2.19 11.69
N LEU A 41 -5.31 -2.51 10.74
CA LEU A 41 -3.98 -3.05 10.96
C LEU A 41 -3.00 -1.88 10.87
N LEU A 42 -2.21 -1.67 11.92
CA LEU A 42 -1.20 -0.62 12.01
C LEU A 42 0.17 -1.27 11.98
N GLN A 43 0.96 -0.99 10.94
CA GLN A 43 2.38 -1.34 10.92
C GLN A 43 3.14 -0.29 11.71
N ALA A 44 3.98 -0.70 12.66
CA ALA A 44 4.89 0.17 13.39
C ALA A 44 6.28 -0.47 13.48
N GLY A 45 7.17 -0.10 12.58
CA GLY A 45 8.48 -0.73 12.42
C GLY A 45 8.31 -2.15 11.90
N GLU A 46 8.84 -3.13 12.60
CA GLU A 46 8.65 -4.57 12.30
C GLU A 46 7.35 -5.15 12.89
N ALA A 47 6.73 -4.46 13.84
CA ALA A 47 5.53 -4.94 14.52
C ALA A 47 4.25 -4.55 13.76
N GLU A 48 3.29 -5.46 13.69
CA GLU A 48 1.93 -5.19 13.22
C GLU A 48 0.95 -5.27 14.40
N TYR A 49 0.13 -4.22 14.57
CA TYR A 49 -0.88 -4.13 15.61
C TYR A 49 -2.28 -4.21 15.02
N THR A 50 -3.11 -5.10 15.58
CA THR A 50 -4.56 -5.09 15.32
C THR A 50 -5.24 -4.08 16.24
N ILE A 51 -5.82 -3.03 15.66
CA ILE A 51 -6.52 -1.99 16.40
C ILE A 51 -8.02 -2.02 16.10
N LYS A 52 -8.81 -2.38 17.11
CA LYS A 52 -10.27 -2.39 17.06
C LYS A 52 -10.80 -0.97 17.15
N LEU A 53 -11.65 -0.61 16.18
CA LEU A 53 -12.26 0.71 16.12
C LEU A 53 -13.65 0.73 16.79
N PRO A 54 -13.95 1.80 17.55
CA PRO A 54 -15.32 2.18 17.90
C PRO A 54 -16.20 2.27 16.67
N LYS A 55 -17.49 1.98 16.82
CA LYS A 55 -18.44 1.91 15.68
C LYS A 55 -18.46 3.21 14.86
N TYR A 56 -18.32 4.37 15.51
CA TYR A 56 -18.37 5.67 14.87
C TYR A 56 -17.14 6.01 14.01
N LEU A 57 -15.97 5.40 14.26
CA LEU A 57 -14.75 5.63 13.46
C LEU A 57 -14.65 4.74 12.21
N ARG A 58 -15.43 3.65 12.14
CA ARG A 58 -15.33 2.67 11.05
C ARG A 58 -15.68 3.23 9.67
N PRO A 59 -16.69 4.11 9.49
CA PRO A 59 -16.98 4.70 8.20
C PRO A 59 -15.85 5.59 7.68
N MET A 60 -15.13 6.29 8.58
CA MET A 60 -14.00 7.15 8.21
C MET A 60 -12.86 6.39 7.60
N LEU A 61 -12.49 5.25 8.21
CA LEU A 61 -11.38 4.42 7.73
C LEU A 61 -11.52 4.04 6.25
N VAL A 62 -12.72 3.73 5.78
CA VAL A 62 -12.96 3.31 4.38
C VAL A 62 -12.87 4.48 3.41
N ARG A 63 -13.26 5.67 3.87
CA ARG A 63 -13.45 6.83 3.01
C ARG A 63 -12.19 7.66 2.87
N GLU A 64 -11.38 7.73 3.93
CA GLU A 64 -10.31 8.72 4.04
C GLU A 64 -8.92 8.11 4.17
N LEU A 65 -8.80 6.84 4.54
CA LEU A 65 -7.51 6.20 4.76
C LEU A 65 -7.16 5.23 3.62
N ALA A 66 -6.08 5.55 2.90
CA ALA A 66 -5.46 4.66 1.93
C ALA A 66 -4.32 3.85 2.60
N PRO A 67 -4.13 2.56 2.25
CA PRO A 67 -2.99 1.80 2.75
C PRO A 67 -1.66 2.51 2.47
N GLY A 68 -0.77 2.54 3.46
CA GLY A 68 0.52 3.24 3.43
C GLY A 68 0.50 4.65 4.04
N GLU A 69 -0.68 5.22 4.29
CA GLU A 69 -0.82 6.50 5.00
C GLU A 69 -0.35 6.38 6.45
N PHE A 70 0.43 7.36 6.92
CA PHE A 70 0.85 7.42 8.31
C PHE A 70 -0.26 7.99 9.19
N VAL A 71 -0.52 7.31 10.30
CA VAL A 71 -1.54 7.70 11.26
C VAL A 71 -0.99 7.67 12.68
N GLN A 72 -1.61 8.48 13.53
CA GLN A 72 -1.53 8.37 14.98
C GLN A 72 -2.87 7.87 15.53
N VAL A 73 -2.77 6.89 16.42
CA VAL A 73 -3.92 6.21 17.00
C VAL A 73 -3.82 6.30 18.51
N TRP A 74 -4.70 7.08 19.12
CA TRP A 74 -4.90 7.02 20.57
C TRP A 74 -5.62 5.72 20.87
N ALA A 75 -4.99 4.82 21.62
CA ALA A 75 -5.55 3.52 21.94
C ALA A 75 -5.12 3.05 23.32
N TYR A 76 -5.85 2.08 23.86
CA TYR A 76 -5.44 1.35 25.05
C TYR A 76 -5.35 -0.14 24.74
N ALA A 77 -4.47 -0.84 25.46
CA ALA A 77 -4.34 -2.29 25.37
C ALA A 77 -5.61 -2.97 25.90
N GLU A 78 -6.12 -3.95 25.16
CA GLU A 78 -7.30 -4.76 25.47
C GLU A 78 -6.94 -6.21 25.12
N ASP A 79 -6.47 -6.99 26.10
CA ASP A 79 -5.97 -8.37 25.92
C ASP A 79 -4.88 -8.43 24.81
N ASP A 80 -5.10 -9.23 23.76
CA ASP A 80 -4.18 -9.41 22.61
C ASP A 80 -4.33 -8.34 21.51
N ARG A 81 -5.10 -7.27 21.76
CA ARG A 81 -5.37 -6.24 20.76
C ARG A 81 -5.37 -4.84 21.36
N TRP A 82 -5.44 -3.85 20.49
CA TRP A 82 -5.60 -2.46 20.90
C TRP A 82 -7.02 -2.00 20.61
N ARG A 83 -7.53 -1.10 21.45
CA ARG A 83 -8.81 -0.45 21.24
C ARG A 83 -8.61 1.04 21.06
N ALA A 84 -8.97 1.53 19.87
CA ALA A 84 -8.82 2.92 19.52
C ALA A 84 -9.84 3.81 20.25
N ILE A 85 -9.38 4.99 20.62
CA ILE A 85 -10.15 6.15 21.06
C ILE A 85 -10.31 7.10 19.88
N ASN A 86 -9.21 7.40 19.18
CA ASN A 86 -9.21 8.28 18.01
C ASN A 86 -8.12 7.89 17.01
N VAL A 87 -8.33 8.20 15.73
CA VAL A 87 -7.36 8.01 14.65
C VAL A 87 -7.28 9.32 13.86
N LEU A 88 -6.08 9.86 13.71
CA LEU A 88 -5.82 11.03 12.89
C LEU A 88 -4.65 10.75 11.92
N PRO A 89 -4.63 11.37 10.74
CA PRO A 89 -3.43 11.43 9.92
C PRO A 89 -2.25 11.97 10.75
N LEU A 90 -1.07 11.41 10.51
CA LEU A 90 0.15 11.90 11.12
C LEU A 90 0.64 13.13 10.34
N PRO A 91 1.09 14.22 10.99
CA PRO A 91 1.69 15.34 10.28
C PRO A 91 2.88 14.88 9.43
N GLU A 92 3.04 15.44 8.23
CA GLU A 92 4.06 14.99 7.26
C GLU A 92 5.48 15.03 7.84
N CYS A 93 5.81 16.01 8.67
CA CYS A 93 7.12 16.11 9.31
C CYS A 93 7.42 14.92 10.26
N GLU A 94 6.40 14.47 11.01
CA GLU A 94 6.52 13.30 11.89
C GLU A 94 6.49 11.99 11.09
N ALA A 95 5.70 11.94 10.02
CA ALA A 95 5.65 10.81 9.11
C ALA A 95 7.01 10.58 8.43
N GLU A 96 7.64 11.64 7.92
CA GLU A 96 8.97 11.59 7.31
C GLU A 96 10.03 11.11 8.30
N THR A 97 9.96 11.58 9.56
CA THR A 97 10.85 11.12 10.62
C THR A 97 10.70 9.61 10.88
N LEU A 98 9.47 9.10 10.95
CA LEU A 98 9.22 7.66 11.12
C LEU A 98 9.67 6.84 9.91
N ARG A 99 9.47 7.35 8.69
CA ARG A 99 9.97 6.71 7.46
C ARG A 99 11.48 6.51 7.52
N GLN A 100 12.22 7.59 7.84
CA GLN A 100 13.68 7.54 7.95
C GLN A 100 14.15 6.58 9.04
N GLN A 101 13.46 6.55 10.18
CA GLN A 101 13.75 5.60 11.25
C GLN A 101 13.56 4.15 10.79
N TRP A 102 12.48 3.83 10.07
CA TRP A 102 12.23 2.47 9.58
C TRP A 102 13.15 2.05 8.44
N GLU A 103 13.54 2.99 7.58
CA GLU A 103 14.58 2.75 6.57
C GLU A 103 15.92 2.41 7.24
N ALA A 104 16.22 2.97 8.41
CA ALA A 104 17.41 2.64 9.19
C ALA A 104 17.36 1.25 9.88
N PHE A 105 16.16 0.69 10.11
CA PHE A 105 15.98 -0.67 10.66
C PHE A 105 15.93 -1.75 9.59
N SER A 106 15.69 -1.40 8.33
CA SER A 106 15.88 -2.36 7.23
C SER A 106 17.37 -2.64 7.09
N PRO A 107 17.81 -3.91 6.91
CA PRO A 107 19.19 -4.17 6.57
C PRO A 107 19.50 -3.41 5.29
N SER A 108 20.31 -2.36 5.44
CA SER A 108 20.77 -1.51 4.36
C SER A 108 21.31 -2.41 3.24
N PRO A 109 20.76 -2.38 2.02
CA PRO A 109 21.57 -2.79 0.89
C PRO A 109 22.76 -1.82 0.85
N ALA A 110 23.96 -2.39 0.92
CA ALA A 110 25.26 -1.71 0.93
C ALA A 110 25.29 -0.38 0.14
N PRO A 111 26.12 0.60 0.58
CA PRO A 111 26.11 1.96 0.05
C PRO A 111 26.41 1.95 -1.45
N SER A 112 25.36 2.07 -2.25
CA SER A 112 25.47 2.26 -3.68
C SER A 112 25.17 3.73 -3.92
N ALA A 113 26.26 4.46 -4.11
CA ALA A 113 26.44 5.76 -4.75
C ALA A 113 25.18 6.64 -4.94
N GLU A 114 25.27 7.83 -4.35
CA GLU A 114 24.72 9.10 -4.86
C GLU A 114 23.24 9.09 -5.23
N ALA A 115 22.45 9.74 -4.37
CA ALA A 115 21.09 10.17 -4.62
C ALA A 115 21.01 11.02 -5.89
N GLN A 116 20.77 10.37 -7.03
CA GLN A 116 20.18 11.02 -8.18
C GLN A 116 18.66 11.15 -7.97
N PRO A 117 18.05 12.25 -8.44
CA PRO A 117 16.65 12.56 -8.21
C PRO A 117 15.78 11.37 -8.63
N LYS A 118 14.87 10.94 -7.74
CA LYS A 118 13.93 9.83 -7.93
C LYS A 118 13.17 10.02 -9.25
N GLN A 119 13.70 9.46 -10.35
CA GLN A 119 13.03 9.48 -11.63
C GLN A 119 11.71 8.70 -11.49
N LYS A 120 10.61 9.30 -11.95
CA LYS A 120 9.29 8.66 -11.91
C LYS A 120 9.37 7.33 -12.65
N ARG A 121 9.18 6.21 -11.93
CA ARG A 121 9.23 4.88 -12.53
C ARG A 121 8.17 4.75 -13.62
N LEU A 122 8.59 4.48 -14.84
CA LEU A 122 7.78 4.38 -16.04
C LEU A 122 7.23 2.94 -16.17
N CYS A 123 5.92 2.76 -16.13
CA CYS A 123 5.29 1.44 -16.20
C CYS A 123 4.83 1.10 -17.63
N ILE A 124 5.28 -0.05 -18.15
CA ILE A 124 4.80 -0.68 -19.36
C ILE A 124 3.83 -1.80 -18.98
N GLU A 125 2.59 -1.73 -19.47
CA GLU A 125 1.56 -2.73 -19.22
C GLU A 125 1.41 -3.68 -20.41
N VAL A 126 1.53 -4.99 -20.20
CA VAL A 126 1.42 -6.02 -21.25
C VAL A 126 0.13 -6.83 -21.06
N CYS A 127 -0.71 -6.88 -22.10
CA CYS A 127 -1.94 -7.68 -22.07
C CYS A 127 -1.63 -9.18 -22.15
N THR A 128 -1.84 -9.92 -21.07
CA THR A 128 -1.53 -11.37 -20.98
C THR A 128 -2.74 -12.29 -21.06
N LYS A 129 -3.90 -11.77 -21.51
CA LYS A 129 -5.16 -12.54 -21.61
C LYS A 129 -5.62 -12.76 -23.05
N GLY A 130 -6.47 -13.78 -23.23
CA GLY A 130 -7.24 -14.00 -24.46
C GLY A 130 -6.37 -14.23 -25.69
N LYS A 131 -6.65 -13.51 -26.78
CA LYS A 131 -5.88 -13.64 -28.03
C LYS A 131 -4.44 -13.16 -27.89
N CYS A 132 -4.15 -12.14 -27.07
CA CYS A 132 -2.78 -11.67 -26.87
C CYS A 132 -1.89 -12.77 -26.28
N TYR A 133 -2.42 -13.55 -25.32
CA TYR A 133 -1.73 -14.73 -24.78
C TYR A 133 -1.39 -15.74 -25.87
N LYS A 134 -2.37 -16.07 -26.72
CA LYS A 134 -2.21 -17.01 -27.84
C LYS A 134 -1.28 -16.49 -28.94
N GLN A 135 -1.19 -15.17 -29.09
CA GLN A 135 -0.35 -14.48 -30.08
C GLN A 135 1.07 -14.18 -29.55
N GLY A 136 1.44 -14.71 -28.38
CA GLY A 136 2.80 -14.63 -27.88
C GLY A 136 3.09 -13.49 -26.89
N SER A 137 2.07 -12.96 -26.20
CA SER A 137 2.29 -11.91 -25.19
C SER A 137 3.18 -12.36 -24.04
N ARG A 138 3.28 -13.67 -23.77
CA ARG A 138 4.16 -14.21 -22.71
C ARG A 138 5.63 -14.05 -23.07
N GLN A 139 5.99 -14.31 -24.32
CA GLN A 139 7.34 -14.14 -24.84
C GLN A 139 7.74 -12.67 -24.81
N ILE A 140 6.82 -11.78 -25.22
CA ILE A 140 7.04 -10.33 -25.17
C ILE A 140 7.20 -9.84 -23.72
N HIS A 141 6.36 -10.31 -22.79
CA HIS A 141 6.49 -9.96 -21.37
C HIS A 141 7.84 -10.42 -20.80
N SER A 142 8.26 -11.66 -21.07
CA SER A 142 9.55 -12.18 -20.60
C SER A 142 10.71 -11.37 -21.19
N ALA A 143 10.73 -11.18 -22.51
CA ALA A 143 11.81 -10.46 -23.18
C ALA A 143 11.93 -9.00 -22.71
N LEU A 144 10.81 -8.35 -22.39
CA LEU A 144 10.81 -7.01 -21.79
C LEU A 144 11.34 -7.03 -20.36
N GLN A 145 10.96 -8.02 -19.57
CA GLN A 145 11.44 -8.18 -18.19
C GLN A 145 12.96 -8.44 -18.18
N ASP A 146 13.44 -9.37 -19.00
CA ASP A 146 14.86 -9.71 -19.13
C ASP A 146 15.69 -8.51 -19.60
N ALA A 147 15.15 -7.70 -20.53
CA ALA A 147 15.82 -6.50 -21.02
C ALA A 147 15.90 -5.38 -19.96
N VAL A 148 14.89 -5.25 -19.09
CA VAL A 148 14.91 -4.29 -17.97
C VAL A 148 15.86 -4.77 -16.87
N ASP A 149 15.82 -6.05 -16.53
CA ASP A 149 16.66 -6.62 -15.46
C ASP A 149 18.14 -6.69 -15.87
N GLY A 150 18.41 -6.89 -17.16
CA GLY A 150 19.77 -6.94 -17.72
C GLY A 150 20.40 -5.58 -18.04
N ASN A 151 19.67 -4.46 -17.91
CA ASN A 151 20.18 -3.13 -18.24
C ASN A 151 19.96 -2.10 -17.10
N PRO A 152 21.02 -1.66 -16.41
CA PRO A 152 20.94 -0.64 -15.36
C PRO A 152 20.29 0.67 -15.81
N ASP A 153 20.43 1.05 -17.08
CA ASP A 153 19.86 2.27 -17.65
C ASP A 153 18.32 2.23 -17.71
N LEU A 154 17.74 1.01 -17.69
CA LEU A 154 16.29 0.78 -17.69
C LEU A 154 15.72 0.52 -16.29
N SER A 155 16.51 0.71 -15.22
CA SER A 155 16.08 0.55 -13.82
C SER A 155 14.87 1.41 -13.42
N HIS A 156 14.63 2.50 -14.17
CA HIS A 156 13.47 3.38 -14.04
C HIS A 156 12.22 2.88 -14.78
N VAL A 157 12.29 1.77 -15.51
CA VAL A 157 11.17 1.15 -16.24
C VAL A 157 10.68 -0.09 -15.49
N SER A 158 9.37 -0.32 -15.44
CA SER A 158 8.78 -1.55 -14.88
C SER A 158 7.81 -2.19 -15.86
N ILE A 159 7.78 -3.53 -15.89
CA ILE A 159 6.89 -4.31 -16.75
C ILE A 159 5.77 -4.93 -15.90
N LYS A 160 4.52 -4.75 -16.31
CA LYS A 160 3.35 -5.26 -15.58
C LYS A 160 2.43 -6.05 -16.49
N ALA A 161 2.07 -7.27 -16.09
CA ALA A 161 1.02 -8.03 -16.74
C ALA A 161 -0.38 -7.46 -16.43
N THR A 162 -1.23 -7.34 -17.45
CA THR A 162 -2.59 -6.81 -17.32
C THR A 162 -3.65 -7.67 -18.00
N GLY A 163 -4.92 -7.35 -17.70
CA GLY A 163 -6.08 -7.93 -18.38
C GLY A 163 -6.27 -7.47 -19.82
N CYS A 164 -7.38 -7.88 -20.43
CA CYS A 164 -7.72 -7.58 -21.82
C CYS A 164 -7.82 -6.07 -22.08
N MET A 165 -7.07 -5.59 -23.07
CA MET A 165 -7.09 -4.17 -23.52
C MET A 165 -8.10 -3.90 -24.65
N LYS A 166 -9.02 -4.83 -24.92
CA LYS A 166 -10.07 -4.75 -25.97
C LYS A 166 -9.59 -4.56 -27.42
N ALA A 167 -8.28 -4.59 -27.68
CA ALA A 167 -7.68 -4.54 -29.02
C ALA A 167 -7.19 -5.92 -29.50
N CYS A 168 -7.91 -7.00 -29.16
CA CYS A 168 -7.47 -8.39 -29.37
C CYS A 168 -7.20 -8.78 -30.83
N LYS A 169 -7.65 -7.99 -31.82
CA LYS A 169 -7.39 -8.26 -33.25
C LYS A 169 -5.96 -7.89 -33.66
N HIS A 170 -5.32 -6.96 -32.95
CA HIS A 170 -3.98 -6.44 -33.25
C HIS A 170 -2.94 -6.89 -32.20
N GLY A 171 -3.33 -7.85 -31.34
CA GLY A 171 -2.47 -8.33 -30.26
C GLY A 171 -1.23 -9.07 -30.79
N PRO A 172 -0.17 -9.16 -29.97
CA PRO A 172 -0.10 -8.76 -28.55
C PRO A 172 -0.14 -7.24 -28.31
N ASN A 173 -0.82 -6.80 -27.25
CA ASN A 173 -1.02 -5.38 -26.96
C ASN A 173 -0.22 -4.94 -25.74
N ILE A 174 0.40 -3.77 -25.83
CA ILE A 174 1.15 -3.14 -24.75
C ILE A 174 0.67 -1.70 -24.58
N ARG A 175 0.58 -1.20 -23.34
CA ARG A 175 0.34 0.20 -23.03
C ARG A 175 1.58 0.83 -22.41
N LEU A 176 1.99 1.96 -22.97
CA LEU A 176 3.12 2.76 -22.52
C LEU A 176 2.70 3.70 -21.36
N PRO A 177 3.67 4.24 -20.59
CA PRO A 177 3.40 5.15 -19.47
C PRO A 177 2.61 6.41 -19.86
N ASN A 178 2.72 6.85 -21.12
CA ASN A 178 1.97 7.99 -21.67
C ASN A 178 0.54 7.64 -22.12
N GLY A 179 0.06 6.42 -21.84
CA GLY A 179 -1.26 5.93 -22.21
C GLY A 179 -1.38 5.45 -23.66
N ARG A 180 -0.35 5.61 -24.50
CA ARG A 180 -0.36 5.10 -25.87
C ARG A 180 -0.30 3.58 -25.87
N MET A 181 -1.05 2.97 -26.79
CA MET A 181 -1.07 1.53 -26.99
C MET A 181 -0.27 1.15 -28.23
N LEU A 182 0.57 0.13 -28.11
CA LEU A 182 1.31 -0.49 -29.21
C LEU A 182 0.71 -1.86 -29.52
N HIS A 183 0.72 -2.21 -30.79
CA HIS A 183 0.13 -3.43 -31.34
C HIS A 183 1.22 -4.28 -31.99
N SER A 184 1.38 -5.51 -31.50
CA SER A 184 2.46 -6.43 -31.90
C SER A 184 3.86 -5.80 -31.89
N PRO A 185 4.24 -5.01 -30.86
CA PRO A 185 5.55 -4.38 -30.84
C PRO A 185 6.66 -5.40 -30.61
N SER A 186 7.86 -5.10 -31.11
CA SER A 186 9.07 -5.77 -30.63
C SER A 186 9.47 -5.24 -29.24
N PRO A 187 10.19 -6.02 -28.42
CA PRO A 187 10.70 -5.54 -27.13
C PRO A 187 11.53 -4.26 -27.25
N THR A 188 12.41 -4.20 -28.26
CA THR A 188 13.24 -3.02 -28.56
C THR A 188 12.40 -1.80 -28.90
N GLU A 189 11.35 -1.97 -29.71
CA GLU A 189 10.43 -0.89 -30.06
C GLU A 189 9.72 -0.35 -28.81
N ALA A 190 9.17 -1.23 -27.98
CA ALA A 190 8.47 -0.81 -26.76
C ALA A 190 9.38 -0.03 -25.80
N LEU A 191 10.62 -0.48 -25.60
CA LEU A 191 11.60 0.19 -24.73
C LEU A 191 12.07 1.53 -25.31
N SER A 192 12.28 1.63 -26.62
CA SER A 192 12.69 2.90 -27.27
C SER A 192 11.68 4.05 -27.09
N ARG A 193 10.41 3.72 -26.82
CA ARG A 193 9.32 4.67 -26.60
C ARG A 193 9.17 5.11 -25.14
N VAL A 194 9.99 4.55 -24.26
CA VAL A 194 10.02 4.83 -22.82
C VAL A 194 11.36 5.51 -22.52
N GLN A 195 11.43 6.81 -22.79
CA GLN A 195 12.57 7.63 -22.42
C GLN A 195 12.25 8.47 -21.19
N PRO A 196 13.21 8.64 -20.25
CA PRO A 196 13.08 9.62 -19.20
C PRO A 196 12.96 11.01 -19.84
N ARG A 197 11.94 11.78 -19.46
CA ARG A 197 11.88 13.20 -19.84
C ARG A 197 13.03 13.93 -19.14
N PRO A 198 13.86 14.72 -19.87
CA PRO A 198 14.83 15.60 -19.24
C PRO A 198 14.15 16.64 -18.35
#